data_AF-A0A2G2K379-F1
#
_entry.id   AF-A0A2G2K379-F1
#
_cell.length_a   1.000
_cell.length_b   1.000
_cell.length_c   1.000
_cell.angle_alpha   90.00
_cell.angle_beta   90.00
_cell.angle_gamma   90.00
#
_symmetry.space_group_name_H-M   'P 1'
#
loop_
_entity.id
_entity.type
_entity.pdbx_description
1 polymer ?
#
loop_
_entity_poly.entity_id
_entity_poly.type
_entity_poly.pdbx_seq_one_letter_code
_entity_poly.pdbx_strand_id
1 'polypeptide(L)'
;MEEFRLENFGDIDKTKDLKKEDLKPKIVKASLSFYEDVLEFYKDFVYSQKFTSGNFGYGHKEATEEIIELLKEKYPNVKPRPQSERDRESNLGRKKKS
;
A
#
# COMPACT_ATOMS: atom_id res chain seq x y z
N MET A 1 -8.74 60.93 -19.49
CA MET A 1 -7.72 60.70 -18.45
C MET A 1 -8.46 60.16 -17.25
N GLU A 2 -8.44 58.85 -17.07
CA GLU A 2 -8.83 58.16 -15.84
C GLU A 2 -7.80 57.05 -15.65
N GLU A 3 -7.03 57.16 -14.57
CA GLU A 3 -5.94 56.25 -14.22
C GLU A 3 -6.53 54.97 -13.63
N PHE A 4 -6.37 53.85 -14.33
CA PHE A 4 -6.69 52.53 -13.78
C PHE A 4 -5.57 52.08 -12.84
N ARG A 5 -5.87 51.98 -11.54
CA ARG A 5 -4.98 51.44 -10.52
C ARG A 5 -4.80 49.92 -10.72
N LEU A 6 -3.55 49.52 -10.90
CA LEU A 6 -3.08 48.13 -10.88
C LEU A 6 -2.95 47.63 -9.43
N GLU A 7 -4.07 47.25 -8.82
CA GLU A 7 -4.05 46.49 -7.56
C GLU A 7 -4.98 45.28 -7.73
N ASN A 8 -4.43 44.18 -8.24
CA ASN A 8 -4.85 42.79 -8.03
C ASN A 8 -4.05 41.81 -8.93
N PHE A 9 -2.75 42.01 -9.07
CA PHE A 9 -1.85 40.93 -9.51
C PHE A 9 -1.42 40.14 -8.28
N GLY A 10 -2.17 39.08 -7.97
CA GLY A 10 -1.84 38.06 -6.98
C GLY A 10 -1.99 36.68 -7.59
N ASP A 11 -0.87 36.12 -8.02
CA ASP A 11 -0.60 34.70 -8.26
C ASP A 11 -1.50 33.94 -9.25
N ILE A 12 -1.47 34.37 -10.51
CA ILE A 12 -1.65 33.46 -11.65
C ILE A 12 -0.34 32.68 -11.80
N ASP A 13 -0.13 31.63 -11.01
CA ASP A 13 0.85 30.57 -11.30
C ASP A 13 0.83 29.47 -10.24
N LYS A 14 -0.13 28.52 -10.33
CA LYS A 14 0.05 27.12 -9.86
C LYS A 14 -0.87 26.17 -10.64
N THR A 15 -0.77 26.14 -11.96
CA THR A 15 -0.88 24.85 -12.65
C THR A 15 0.28 24.01 -12.12
N LYS A 16 0.02 23.27 -11.03
CA LYS A 16 0.93 22.23 -10.56
C LYS A 16 0.99 21.20 -11.67
N ASP A 17 2.00 21.32 -12.51
CA ASP A 17 2.54 20.20 -13.26
C ASP A 17 2.81 19.11 -12.23
N LEU A 18 1.88 18.16 -12.14
CA LEU A 18 2.05 16.91 -11.43
C LEU A 18 3.15 16.15 -12.17
N LYS A 19 4.40 16.49 -11.84
CA LYS A 19 5.58 15.75 -12.28
C LYS A 19 5.32 14.28 -11.93
N LYS A 20 5.27 13.44 -12.94
CA LYS A 20 5.12 11.98 -12.85
C LYS A 20 6.29 11.27 -12.13
N GLU A 21 7.14 12.00 -11.40
CA GLU A 21 8.46 11.54 -10.96
C GLU A 21 8.54 10.93 -9.55
N ASP A 22 7.49 10.94 -8.71
CA ASP A 22 7.65 10.51 -7.31
C ASP A 22 6.55 9.58 -6.74
N LEU A 23 5.91 8.75 -7.57
CA LEU A 23 5.14 7.62 -7.04
C LEU A 23 6.09 6.46 -6.68
N LYS A 24 7.03 6.69 -5.76
CA LYS A 24 7.73 5.59 -5.08
C LYS A 24 6.67 4.67 -4.47
N PRO A 25 6.77 3.34 -4.64
CA PRO A 25 5.79 2.42 -4.10
C PRO A 25 5.66 2.66 -2.60
N LYS A 26 4.46 3.05 -2.17
CA LYS A 26 4.20 3.30 -0.76
C LYS A 26 4.18 1.97 -0.02
N ILE A 27 5.29 1.64 0.64
CA ILE A 27 5.37 0.45 1.49
C ILE A 27 4.49 0.70 2.72
N VAL A 28 3.49 -0.15 2.91
CA VAL A 28 2.63 -0.14 4.08
C VAL A 28 3.01 -1.34 4.94
N LYS A 29 3.33 -1.10 6.22
CA LYS A 29 3.54 -2.18 7.18
C LYS A 29 2.18 -2.66 7.68
N ALA A 30 1.95 -3.96 7.60
CA ALA A 30 0.80 -4.62 8.20
C ALA A 30 1.29 -5.65 9.22
N SER A 31 0.54 -5.82 10.31
CA SER A 31 0.74 -6.91 11.25
C SER A 31 -0.43 -7.89 11.10
N LEU A 32 -0.12 -9.18 11.06
CA LEU A 32 -1.10 -10.25 10.91
C LEU A 32 -0.97 -11.21 12.10
N SER A 33 -2.09 -11.77 12.53
CA SER A 33 -2.14 -12.82 13.53
C SER A 33 -2.54 -14.12 12.85
N PHE A 34 -1.78 -15.18 13.11
CA PHE A 34 -1.99 -16.51 12.57
C PHE A 34 -2.17 -17.50 13.73
N TYR A 35 -2.87 -18.61 13.46
CA TYR A 35 -2.75 -19.78 14.32
C TYR A 35 -1.33 -20.33 14.25
N GLU A 36 -0.88 -20.98 15.32
CA GLU A 36 0.52 -21.42 15.48
C GLU A 36 0.94 -22.42 14.39
N ASP A 37 0.09 -23.39 14.08
CA ASP A 37 0.32 -24.40 13.05
C ASP A 37 0.47 -23.79 11.64
N VAL A 38 -0.39 -22.83 11.30
CA VAL A 38 -0.30 -22.04 10.06
C VAL A 38 0.98 -21.21 10.05
N LEU A 39 1.31 -20.64 11.22
CA LEU A 39 2.59 -20.07 11.62
C LEU A 39 3.80 -20.84 11.11
N GLU A 40 3.95 -22.02 11.68
CA GLU A 40 5.11 -22.88 11.46
C GLU A 40 5.17 -23.39 10.03
N PHE A 41 4.04 -23.81 9.45
CA PHE A 41 4.01 -24.22 8.04
C PHE A 41 4.48 -23.10 7.10
N TYR A 42 4.05 -21.86 7.32
CA TYR A 42 4.48 -20.73 6.50
C TYR A 42 5.98 -20.45 6.63
N LYS A 43 6.55 -20.56 7.84
CA LYS A 43 7.99 -20.41 8.05
C LYS A 43 8.78 -21.52 7.33
N ASP A 44 8.32 -22.77 7.44
CA ASP A 44 8.93 -23.91 6.77
C ASP A 44 8.89 -23.76 5.24
N PHE A 45 7.79 -23.23 4.69
CA PHE A 45 7.68 -22.91 3.28
C PHE A 45 8.71 -21.86 2.86
N VAL A 46 8.81 -20.74 3.57
CA VAL A 46 9.79 -19.68 3.28
C VAL A 46 11.23 -20.21 3.36
N TYR A 47 11.51 -21.01 4.38
CA TYR A 47 12.80 -21.68 4.54
C TYR A 47 13.06 -22.59 3.34
N SER A 48 12.15 -23.51 3.02
CA SER A 48 12.30 -24.43 1.88
C SER A 48 12.55 -23.67 0.58
N GLN A 49 11.79 -22.62 0.27
CA GLN A 49 12.00 -21.84 -0.95
C GLN A 49 13.40 -21.24 -1.00
N LYS A 50 13.87 -20.66 0.11
CA LYS A 50 15.21 -20.08 0.21
C LYS A 50 16.31 -21.10 -0.08
N PHE A 51 16.20 -22.32 0.46
CA PHE A 51 17.22 -23.36 0.34
C PHE A 51 17.11 -24.16 -0.97
N THR A 52 15.91 -24.46 -1.43
CA THR A 52 15.67 -25.25 -2.64
C THR A 52 15.95 -24.43 -3.91
N SER A 53 15.59 -23.15 -3.93
CA SER A 53 15.86 -22.28 -5.09
C SER A 53 17.26 -21.66 -5.08
N GLY A 54 18.00 -21.77 -3.96
CA GLY A 54 19.26 -21.05 -3.75
C GLY A 54 19.10 -19.53 -3.64
N ASN A 55 17.87 -19.01 -3.61
CA ASN A 55 17.59 -17.59 -3.51
C ASN A 55 17.60 -17.14 -2.04
N PHE A 56 18.77 -16.73 -1.55
CA PHE A 56 18.90 -16.22 -0.18
C PHE A 56 18.13 -14.93 0.12
N GLY A 57 17.72 -14.21 -0.94
CA GLY A 57 16.87 -13.03 -0.85
C GLY A 57 15.38 -13.36 -0.68
N TYR A 58 14.99 -14.62 -0.83
CA TYR A 58 13.61 -15.05 -0.60
C TYR A 58 13.27 -14.96 0.90
N GLY A 59 12.30 -14.11 1.22
CA GLY A 59 11.81 -13.91 2.57
C GLY A 59 10.29 -13.84 2.63
N HIS A 60 9.78 -13.36 3.76
CA HIS A 60 8.33 -13.30 4.00
C HIS A 60 7.61 -12.36 3.02
N LYS A 61 8.29 -11.32 2.53
CA LYS A 61 7.71 -10.38 1.57
C LYS A 61 7.43 -11.09 0.25
N GLU A 62 8.42 -11.79 -0.29
CA GLU A 62 8.36 -12.51 -1.56
C GLU A 62 7.31 -13.62 -1.50
N ALA A 63 7.33 -14.42 -0.43
CA ALA A 63 6.31 -15.45 -0.21
C ALA A 63 4.89 -14.88 -0.13
N THR A 64 4.71 -13.72 0.49
CA THR A 64 3.40 -13.07 0.56
C THR A 64 2.95 -12.55 -0.80
N GLU A 65 3.86 -11.99 -1.61
CA GLU A 65 3.58 -11.54 -2.98
C GLU A 65 3.12 -12.71 -3.86
N GLU A 66 3.82 -13.84 -3.80
CA GLU A 66 3.45 -15.07 -4.53
C GLU A 66 2.09 -15.64 -4.09
N ILE A 67 1.82 -15.69 -2.78
CA ILE A 67 0.50 -16.11 -2.26
C ILE A 67 -0.61 -15.19 -2.79
N ILE A 68 -0.37 -13.88 -2.83
CA ILE A 68 -1.35 -12.91 -3.36
C ILE A 68 -1.57 -13.13 -4.86
N GLU A 69 -0.53 -13.44 -5.63
CA GLU A 69 -0.66 -13.76 -7.06
C GLU A 69 -1.50 -15.02 -7.28
N LEU A 70 -1.26 -16.08 -6.51
CA LEU A 70 -2.06 -17.31 -6.53
C LEU A 70 -3.53 -17.02 -6.17
N LEU A 71 -3.78 -16.14 -5.20
CA LEU A 71 -5.14 -15.74 -4.84
C LEU A 71 -5.83 -14.93 -5.96
N LYS A 72 -5.10 -14.06 -6.67
CA LYS A 72 -5.65 -13.32 -7.81
C LYS A 72 -5.99 -14.24 -8.98
N GLU A 73 -5.14 -15.23 -9.25
CA GLU A 73 -5.39 -16.23 -10.29
C GLU A 73 -6.64 -17.07 -9.94
N LYS A 74 -6.72 -17.54 -8.69
CA LYS A 74 -7.85 -18.34 -8.22
C LYS A 74 -9.15 -17.53 -8.14
N TYR A 75 -9.07 -16.24 -7.85
CA TYR A 75 -10.22 -15.36 -7.67
C TYR A 75 -10.08 -14.08 -8.52
N PRO A 76 -10.26 -14.17 -9.85
CA PRO A 76 -10.01 -13.03 -10.76
C PRO A 76 -11.02 -11.88 -10.58
N ASN A 77 -12.19 -12.16 -10.01
CA ASN A 77 -13.31 -11.22 -9.92
C ASN A 77 -13.60 -10.76 -8.47
N VAL A 78 -12.57 -10.65 -7.63
CA VAL A 78 -12.73 -10.12 -6.26
C VAL A 78 -13.26 -8.68 -6.33
N LYS A 79 -14.47 -8.48 -5.82
CA LYS A 79 -15.06 -7.15 -5.74
C LYS A 79 -14.25 -6.28 -4.78
N PRO A 80 -13.87 -5.06 -5.17
CA PRO A 80 -13.15 -4.16 -4.28
C PRO A 80 -14.01 -3.82 -3.07
N ARG A 81 -13.35 -3.70 -1.92
CA ARG A 81 -14.02 -3.30 -0.68
C ARG A 81 -14.55 -1.87 -0.80
N PRO A 82 -15.80 -1.59 -0.34
CA PRO A 82 -16.38 -0.25 -0.36
C PRO A 82 -15.51 0.79 0.34
N GLN A 83 -15.58 2.05 -0.11
CA GLN A 83 -14.80 3.14 0.48
C GLN A 83 -15.11 3.34 1.97
N SER A 84 -16.38 3.18 2.37
CA SER A 84 -16.81 3.27 3.77
C SER A 84 -16.05 2.34 4.72
N GLU A 85 -15.74 1.11 4.28
CA GLU A 85 -14.96 0.17 5.09
C GLU A 85 -13.47 0.55 5.15
N ARG A 86 -12.90 1.09 4.06
CA ARG A 86 -11.51 1.59 4.05
C ARG A 86 -11.31 2.75 5.02
N ASP A 87 -12.30 3.65 5.07
CA ASP A 87 -12.30 4.80 5.97
C ASP A 87 -12.47 4.35 7.42
N ARG A 88 -13.37 3.38 7.67
CA ARG A 88 -13.53 2.76 8.99
C ARG A 88 -12.23 2.15 9.49
N GLU A 89 -11.54 1.34 8.68
CA GLU A 89 -10.26 0.72 9.04
C GLU A 89 -9.17 1.73 9.34
N SER A 90 -9.09 2.79 8.55
CA SER A 90 -8.13 3.88 8.79
C SER A 90 -8.36 4.57 10.14
N ASN A 91 -9.57 4.47 10.69
CA ASN A 91 -9.96 4.99 12.00
C ASN A 91 -9.87 3.95 13.12
N LEU A 92 -9.84 2.65 12.81
CA LEU A 92 -9.65 1.56 13.79
C LEU A 92 -8.19 1.56 14.27
N GLY A 93 -7.95 2.15 15.44
CA GLY A 93 -6.62 2.26 16.06
C GLY A 93 -6.13 3.69 16.27
N ARG A 94 -6.81 4.69 15.70
CA ARG A 94 -6.59 6.09 16.08
C ARG A 94 -7.17 6.29 17.48
N LYS A 95 -6.33 6.23 18.53
CA LYS A 95 -6.74 6.66 19.88
C LYS A 95 -7.38 8.05 19.73
N LYS A 96 -8.65 8.20 20.11
CA LYS A 96 -9.22 9.53 20.32
C LYS A 96 -8.27 10.22 21.31
N LYS A 97 -7.64 11.32 20.90
CA LYS A 97 -7.00 12.23 21.84
C LYS A 97 -8.14 12.71 22.75
N SER A 98 -8.19 12.24 23.99
CA SER A 98 -8.98 12.89 25.03
C SER A 98 -8.32 14.22 25.38
#